data_AF-A0A7Z9L9L7-F1
#
_entry.id   AF-A0A7Z9L9L7-F1
#
_cell.length_a   1.000
_cell.length_b   1.000
_cell.length_c   1.000
_cell.angle_alpha   90.00
_cell.angle_beta   90.00
_cell.angle_gamma   90.00
#
_symmetry.space_group_name_H-M   'P 1'
#
loop_
_entity.id
_entity.type
_entity.pdbx_description
1 polymer ?
#
loop_
_entity_poly.entity_id
_entity_poly.type
_entity_poly.pdbx_seq_one_letter_code
_entity_poly.pdbx_strand_id
1 'polypeptide(L)'
;EKLIIDVEMMQMMAEFVEPLVVNDETLAIGAMREVQPGGHYFGTAHTMERYDSAFYSPVVSDWTNFENWKEAGGLDSAQRANAIWKQAINDYEQPPLDPAIVEELEDYVERRKRELIGADAVLR
;
A
#
# COMPACT_ATOMS: atom_id res chain seq x y z
N GLU A 1 -13.74 -0.09 3.77
CA GLU A 1 -12.73 0.42 4.72
C GLU A 1 -11.72 -0.66 5.11
N LYS A 2 -12.17 -1.76 5.73
CA LYS A 2 -11.28 -2.80 6.29
C LYS A 2 -10.21 -3.32 5.31
N LEU A 3 -10.56 -3.52 4.03
CA LEU A 3 -9.59 -3.98 3.02
C LEU A 3 -8.39 -3.03 2.89
N ILE A 4 -8.60 -1.70 2.90
CA ILE A 4 -7.50 -0.74 2.78
C ILE A 4 -6.63 -0.73 4.05
N ILE A 5 -7.27 -0.87 5.22
CA ILE A 5 -6.54 -1.04 6.48
C ILE A 5 -5.68 -2.30 6.42
N ASP A 6 -6.20 -3.41 5.88
CA ASP A 6 -5.44 -4.65 5.70
C ASP A 6 -4.31 -4.50 4.68
N VAL A 7 -4.51 -3.72 3.62
CA VAL A 7 -3.45 -3.38 2.67
C VAL A 7 -2.30 -2.66 3.36
N GLU A 8 -2.57 -1.66 4.21
CA GLU A 8 -1.53 -1.00 5.00
C GLU A 8 -0.80 -2.02 5.92
N MET A 9 -1.54 -2.86 6.64
CA MET A 9 -0.93 -3.88 7.50
C MET A 9 -0.04 -4.85 6.71
N MET A 10 -0.45 -5.26 5.51
CA MET A 10 0.35 -6.12 4.64
C MET A 10 1.60 -5.42 4.12
N GLN A 11 1.50 -4.14 3.74
CA GLN A 11 2.68 -3.35 3.34
C GLN A 11 3.67 -3.20 4.49
N MET A 12 3.20 -2.84 5.69
CA MET A 12 4.04 -2.78 6.89
C MET A 12 4.74 -4.11 7.17
N MET A 13 4.04 -5.23 6.99
CA MET A 13 4.64 -6.56 7.15
C MET A 13 5.67 -6.86 6.05
N ALA A 14 5.43 -6.45 4.80
CA ALA A 14 6.38 -6.62 3.71
C ALA A 14 7.68 -5.84 3.96
N GLU A 15 7.57 -4.60 4.40
CA GLU A 15 8.73 -3.77 4.82
C GLU A 15 9.45 -4.39 6.02
N PHE A 16 8.71 -4.89 7.00
CA PHE A 16 9.30 -5.48 8.21
C PHE A 16 10.12 -6.74 7.94
N VAL A 17 9.71 -7.55 6.94
CA VAL A 17 10.44 -8.80 6.59
C VAL A 17 11.58 -8.56 5.60
N GLU A 18 11.79 -7.33 5.15
CA GLU A 18 12.92 -7.01 4.28
C GLU A 18 14.25 -7.28 5.01
N PRO A 19 15.22 -7.96 4.38
CA PRO A 19 16.52 -8.19 5.01
C PRO A 19 17.24 -6.89 5.34
N LEU A 20 17.82 -6.84 6.54
CA LEU A 20 18.66 -5.71 6.93
C LEU A 20 19.89 -5.63 6.02
N VAL A 21 20.02 -4.51 5.29
CA VAL A 21 21.22 -4.20 4.52
C VAL A 21 22.30 -3.71 5.48
N VAL A 22 23.44 -4.40 5.52
CA VAL A 22 24.59 -4.03 6.37
C VAL A 22 25.76 -3.62 5.48
N ASN A 23 26.01 -2.31 5.39
CA ASN A 23 27.13 -1.73 4.66
C ASN A 23 27.56 -0.39 5.29
N ASP A 24 28.61 0.24 4.76
CA ASP A 24 29.15 1.50 5.32
C ASP A 24 28.11 2.62 5.40
N GLU A 25 27.19 2.67 4.44
CA GLU A 25 26.14 3.69 4.43
C GLU A 25 25.09 3.39 5.49
N THR A 26 24.56 2.17 5.58
CA THR A 26 23.51 1.80 6.56
C THR A 26 24.02 1.74 7.99
N LEU A 27 25.34 1.56 8.18
CA LEU A 27 25.98 1.71 9.49
C LEU A 27 26.12 3.19 9.91
N ALA A 28 26.05 4.14 8.96
CA ALA A 28 26.00 5.58 9.20
C ALA A 28 27.12 6.16 10.12
N ILE A 29 28.29 5.51 10.18
CA ILE A 29 29.39 5.92 11.08
C ILE A 29 29.90 7.33 10.77
N GLY A 30 29.86 7.74 9.50
CA GLY A 30 30.21 9.10 9.08
C GLY A 30 29.31 10.15 9.74
N ALA A 31 27.99 9.95 9.66
CA ALA A 31 27.01 10.84 10.28
C ALA A 31 27.18 10.88 11.81
N MET A 32 27.44 9.73 12.45
CA MET A 32 27.69 9.66 13.91
C MET A 32 28.89 10.50 14.35
N ARG A 33 29.91 10.66 13.49
CA ARG A 33 31.09 11.48 13.77
C ARG A 33 30.86 12.97 13.48
N GLU A 34 29.93 13.30 12.59
CA GLU A 34 29.57 14.68 12.24
C GLU A 34 28.86 15.39 13.39
N VAL A 35 28.02 14.66 14.13
CA VAL A 35 27.17 15.24 15.18
C VAL A 35 27.86 15.19 16.54
N GLN A 36 28.01 16.35 17.18
CA GLN A 36 28.55 16.47 18.54
C GLN A 36 27.57 15.89 19.58
N PRO A 37 28.06 15.48 20.78
CA PRO A 37 27.19 15.04 21.87
C PRO A 37 26.08 16.06 22.18
N GLY A 38 24.83 15.59 22.19
CA GLY A 38 23.63 16.43 22.39
C GLY A 38 23.08 17.11 21.12
N GLY A 39 23.68 16.87 19.95
CA GLY A 39 23.15 17.33 18.65
C GLY A 39 22.03 16.45 18.09
N HIS A 40 21.61 16.74 16.86
CA HIS A 40 20.58 16.00 16.11
C HIS A 40 21.02 15.72 14.66
N TYR A 41 20.40 14.73 14.01
CA TYR A 41 20.79 14.25 12.68
C TYR A 41 19.99 14.84 11.52
N PHE A 42 18.96 15.66 11.79
CA PHE A 42 18.02 16.14 10.76
C PHE A 42 18.68 16.89 9.58
N GLY A 43 19.80 17.58 9.83
CA GLY A 43 20.51 18.35 8.80
C GLY A 43 21.76 17.68 8.23
N THR A 44 22.06 16.45 8.64
CA THR A 44 23.27 15.74 8.14
C THR A 44 23.07 15.30 6.70
N ALA A 45 24.15 15.22 5.92
CA ALA A 45 24.09 14.76 4.53
C ALA A 45 23.41 13.39 4.42
N HIS A 46 23.73 12.48 5.35
CA HIS A 46 23.14 11.14 5.41
C HIS A 46 21.61 11.15 5.54
N THR A 47 21.04 12.04 6.36
CA THR A 47 19.58 12.16 6.47
C THR A 47 19.00 12.82 5.22
N MET A 48 19.61 13.89 4.72
CA MET A 48 19.10 14.62 3.55
C MET A 48 19.08 13.78 2.27
N GLU A 49 20.00 12.83 2.13
CA GLU A 49 20.07 11.90 0.99
C GLU A 49 19.02 10.79 1.03
N ARG A 50 18.42 10.52 2.21
CA ARG A 50 17.64 9.28 2.45
C ARG A 50 16.28 9.50 3.10
N TYR A 51 15.96 10.68 3.61
CA TYR A 51 14.76 10.91 4.42
C TYR A 51 13.46 10.56 3.69
N ASP A 52 13.46 10.60 2.35
CA ASP A 52 12.31 10.33 1.50
C ASP A 52 12.11 8.84 1.17
N SER A 53 13.14 8.03 1.37
CA SER A 53 13.21 6.65 0.87
C SER A 53 13.60 5.63 1.94
N ALA A 54 14.15 6.07 3.07
CA ALA A 54 14.58 5.18 4.15
C ALA A 54 13.46 4.70 5.06
N PHE A 55 12.25 5.26 4.95
CA PHE A 55 11.14 4.94 5.84
C PHE A 55 9.88 4.59 5.05
N TYR A 56 9.14 3.62 5.57
CA TYR A 56 7.81 3.29 5.07
C TYR A 56 6.87 4.49 5.16
N SER A 57 6.19 4.80 4.04
CA SER A 57 5.13 5.80 4.00
C SER A 57 3.77 5.12 4.16
N PRO A 58 3.02 5.40 5.25
CA PRO A 58 1.72 4.79 5.48
C PRO A 58 0.67 5.23 4.44
N VAL A 59 -0.33 4.37 4.25
CA VAL A 59 -1.47 4.62 3.35
C VAL A 59 -2.66 5.17 4.13
N VAL A 60 -2.88 4.73 5.36
CA VAL A 60 -4.03 5.05 6.23
C VAL A 60 -3.60 5.71 7.53
N SER A 61 -2.45 5.34 8.08
CA SER A 61 -1.99 5.87 9.37
C SER A 61 -1.64 7.36 9.31
N ASP A 62 -2.10 8.10 10.30
CA ASP A 62 -1.84 9.53 10.46
C ASP A 62 -0.97 9.74 11.70
N TRP A 63 0.25 10.26 11.48
CA TRP A 63 1.24 10.50 12.53
C TRP A 63 1.41 11.99 12.85
N THR A 64 0.45 12.81 12.43
CA THR A 64 0.43 14.21 12.83
C THR A 64 0.16 14.32 14.34
N ASN A 65 0.61 15.41 14.95
CA ASN A 65 0.29 15.67 16.35
C ASN A 65 -1.23 15.86 16.52
N PHE A 66 -1.71 15.70 17.76
CA PHE A 66 -3.14 15.75 18.06
C PHE A 66 -3.83 17.04 17.60
N GLU A 67 -3.19 18.20 17.75
CA GLU A 67 -3.80 19.48 17.37
C GLU A 67 -3.97 19.56 15.85
N ASN A 68 -2.93 19.20 15.07
CA ASN A 68 -3.01 19.16 13.61
C ASN A 68 -4.05 18.15 13.12
N TRP A 69 -4.09 16.94 13.70
CA TRP A 69 -5.08 15.92 13.38
C TRP A 69 -6.51 16.43 13.63
N LYS A 70 -6.72 17.10 14.76
CA LYS A 70 -8.01 17.67 15.15
C LYS A 70 -8.42 18.83 14.24
N GLU A 71 -7.51 19.73 13.90
CA GLU A 71 -7.75 20.83 12.94
C GLU A 71 -8.07 20.30 11.53
N ALA A 72 -7.46 19.19 11.13
CA ALA A 72 -7.73 18.48 9.87
C ALA A 72 -9.05 17.67 9.87
N GLY A 73 -9.84 17.76 10.94
CA GLY A 73 -11.18 17.15 11.03
C GLY A 73 -11.26 15.91 11.92
N GLY A 74 -10.15 15.49 12.55
CA GLY A 74 -10.17 14.43 13.55
C GLY A 74 -10.62 13.07 13.00
N LEU A 75 -10.25 12.76 11.76
CA LEU A 75 -10.71 11.54 11.09
C LEU A 75 -10.12 10.31 11.77
N ASP A 76 -10.92 9.26 11.95
CA ASP A 76 -10.42 7.95 12.35
C ASP A 76 -9.87 7.16 11.14
N SER A 77 -9.22 6.03 11.40
CA SER A 77 -8.63 5.20 10.34
C SER A 77 -9.68 4.62 9.38
N ALA A 78 -10.90 4.35 9.84
CA ALA A 78 -11.96 3.82 8.98
C ALA A 78 -12.45 4.91 8.01
N GLN A 79 -12.58 6.15 8.48
CA GLN A 79 -12.95 7.30 7.66
C GLN A 79 -11.89 7.61 6.60
N ARG A 80 -10.60 7.61 6.96
CA ARG A 80 -9.50 7.77 5.99
C ARG A 80 -9.50 6.62 4.96
N ALA A 81 -9.60 5.38 5.43
CA ALA A 81 -9.69 4.21 4.56
C ALA A 81 -10.91 4.26 3.63
N ASN A 82 -12.03 4.85 4.05
CA ASN A 82 -13.23 5.04 3.22
C ASN A 82 -12.95 5.91 2.00
N ALA A 83 -12.26 7.04 2.21
CA ALA A 83 -11.89 7.94 1.13
C ALA A 83 -10.94 7.26 0.13
N ILE A 84 -9.95 6.52 0.65
CA ILE A 84 -8.92 5.86 -0.16
C ILE A 84 -9.52 4.80 -1.09
N TRP A 85 -10.39 3.89 -0.62
CA TRP A 85 -10.93 2.87 -1.52
C TRP A 85 -11.82 3.47 -2.61
N LYS A 86 -12.56 4.54 -2.30
CA LYS A 86 -13.39 5.25 -3.29
C LYS A 86 -12.52 5.88 -4.36
N GLN A 87 -11.44 6.54 -3.95
CA GLN A 87 -10.47 7.08 -4.88
C GLN A 87 -9.84 5.98 -5.73
N ALA A 88 -9.42 4.86 -5.13
CA ALA A 88 -8.83 3.74 -5.87
C ALA A 88 -9.75 3.17 -6.96
N ILE A 89 -11.07 3.14 -6.74
CA ILE A 89 -12.05 2.73 -7.76
C ILE A 89 -12.19 3.79 -8.86
N ASN A 90 -12.22 5.07 -8.49
CA ASN A 90 -12.34 6.16 -9.46
C ASN A 90 -11.10 6.27 -10.36
N ASP A 91 -9.92 6.01 -9.80
CA ASP A 91 -8.63 6.11 -10.46
C ASP A 91 -8.24 4.80 -11.19
N TYR A 92 -9.03 3.73 -11.06
CA TYR A 92 -8.72 2.43 -11.65
C TYR A 92 -8.88 2.44 -13.17
N GLU A 93 -7.80 2.08 -13.87
CA GLU A 93 -7.80 1.76 -15.29
C GLU A 93 -7.55 0.26 -15.47
N GLN A 94 -8.42 -0.42 -16.20
CA GLN A 94 -8.26 -1.85 -16.47
C GLN A 94 -6.98 -2.09 -17.29
N PRO A 95 -6.06 -2.96 -16.84
CA PRO A 95 -4.90 -3.34 -17.63
C PRO A 95 -5.33 -3.94 -18.98
N PRO A 96 -4.64 -3.61 -20.10
CA PRO A 96 -5.02 -4.10 -21.40
C PRO A 96 -4.94 -5.63 -21.44
N LEU A 97 -5.98 -6.25 -21.99
CA LEU A 97 -6.06 -7.67 -22.27
C LEU A 97 -6.39 -7.87 -23.75
N ASP A 98 -5.74 -8.85 -24.40
CA ASP A 98 -5.98 -9.15 -25.81
C ASP A 98 -7.48 -9.45 -26.04
N PRO A 99 -8.16 -8.71 -26.95
CA PRO A 99 -9.56 -8.94 -27.25
C PRO A 99 -9.90 -10.39 -27.62
N ALA A 100 -9.00 -11.11 -28.29
CA ALA A 100 -9.21 -12.51 -28.65
C ALA A 100 -9.28 -13.40 -27.39
N ILE A 101 -8.46 -13.12 -26.38
CA ILE A 101 -8.51 -13.85 -25.10
C ILE A 101 -9.81 -13.53 -24.34
N VAL A 102 -10.26 -12.28 -24.38
CA VAL A 102 -11.53 -11.88 -23.76
C VAL A 102 -12.70 -12.65 -24.39
N GLU A 103 -12.75 -12.70 -25.72
CA GLU A 103 -13.79 -13.43 -26.46
C GLU A 103 -13.77 -14.93 -26.12
N GLU A 104 -12.59 -15.56 -26.10
CA GLU A 104 -12.46 -16.97 -25.72
C GLU A 104 -12.92 -17.24 -24.27
N LEU A 105 -12.62 -16.34 -23.33
CA LEU A 105 -13.07 -16.44 -21.94
C LEU A 105 -14.59 -16.32 -21.81
N GLU A 106 -15.19 -15.38 -22.53
CA GLU A 106 -16.65 -15.16 -22.56
C GLU A 106 -17.37 -16.38 -23.15
N ASP A 107 -16.89 -16.90 -24.28
CA ASP A 107 -17.44 -18.09 -24.94
C ASP A 107 -17.37 -19.33 -24.03
N TYR A 108 -16.24 -19.52 -23.35
CA TYR A 108 -16.08 -20.60 -22.39
C TYR A 108 -17.10 -20.49 -21.24
N VAL A 109 -17.25 -19.30 -20.66
CA VAL A 109 -18.18 -19.04 -19.56
C VAL A 109 -19.63 -19.30 -20.00
N GLU A 110 -20.05 -18.82 -21.17
CA GLU A 110 -21.42 -19.01 -21.66
C GLU A 110 -21.71 -20.47 -22.03
N ARG A 111 -20.75 -21.20 -22.59
CA ARG A 111 -20.88 -22.65 -22.77
C ARG A 111 -21.05 -23.36 -21.41
N ARG A 112 -20.22 -23.05 -20.41
CA ARG A 112 -20.28 -23.69 -19.08
C ARG A 112 -21.57 -23.37 -18.33
N LYS A 113 -22.09 -22.15 -18.41
CA LYS A 113 -23.40 -21.80 -17.82
C LYS A 113 -24.52 -22.66 -18.41
N ARG A 114 -24.56 -22.83 -19.73
CA ARG A 114 -25.59 -23.67 -20.40
C ARG A 114 -25.50 -25.14 -19.99
N GLU A 115 -24.30 -25.70 -19.96
CA GLU A 115 -24.09 -27.09 -19.55
C GLU A 115 -24.54 -27.33 -18.10
N LEU A 116 -24.24 -26.39 -17.18
CA LEU A 116 -24.59 -26.50 -15.77
C LEU A 116 -26.09 -26.26 -15.50
N ILE A 117 -26.69 -25.23 -16.12
CA ILE A 117 -28.14 -24.97 -16.00
C ILE A 117 -28.95 -26.11 -16.63
N GLY A 118 -28.48 -26.64 -17.77
CA GLY A 118 -29.07 -27.81 -18.40
C GLY A 118 -28.93 -29.07 -17.54
N ALA A 119 -27.82 -29.24 -16.83
CA ALA A 119 -27.63 -30.35 -15.89
C ALA A 119 -28.52 -30.23 -14.64
N ASP A 120 -28.71 -29.02 -14.10
CA ASP A 120 -29.59 -28.76 -12.94
C ASP A 120 -31.07 -28.95 -13.29
N ALA A 121 -31.48 -28.65 -14.53
CA ALA A 121 -32.83 -28.90 -15.02
C ALA A 121 -33.13 -30.38 -15.31
N VAL A 122 -32.11 -31.22 -15.47
CA VAL A 122 -32.24 -32.69 -15.66
C VAL A 122 -32.23 -33.44 -14.32
N LEU A 123 -31.74 -32.81 -13.24
CA LEU A 123 -31.66 -33.39 -11.90
C LEU A 123 -32.82 -33.01 -10.96
N ARG A 124 -33.83 -32.29 -11.45
CA ARG A 124 -35.13 -32.07 -10.77
C ARG A 124 -36.24 -32.81 -11.50
#